data_AF-A0A067G965-F1
#
_entry.id   AF-A0A067G965-F1
#
_cell.length_a   1.000
_cell.length_b   1.000
_cell.length_c   1.000
_cell.angle_alpha   90.00
_cell.angle_beta   90.00
_cell.angle_gamma   90.00
#
_symmetry.space_group_name_H-M   'P 1'
#
loop_
_entity.id
_entity.type
_entity.pdbx_description
1 polymer ?
#
loop_
_entity_poly.entity_id
_entity_poly.type
_entity_poly.pdbx_seq_one_letter_code
_entity_poly.pdbx_strand_id
1 'polypeptide(L)' 'MQGIAKRLVKAALQEAARKREMRYADLQKIDKMVRRHFHDDITVIVLFLNHDLISRGTVQDPPLSIRCALQH' A
#
# COMPACT_ATOMS: atom_id res chain seq x y z
N MET A 1 -12.81 -2.68 -9.53
CA MET A 1 -11.53 -1.96 -9.69
C MET A 1 -10.65 -2.20 -8.46
N GLN A 2 -9.32 -2.27 -8.60
CA GLN A 2 -8.40 -2.40 -7.44
C GLN A 2 -8.06 -1.00 -6.89
N GLY A 3 -8.12 -0.81 -5.57
CA GLY A 3 -7.79 0.47 -4.93
C GLY A 3 -6.30 0.86 -5.06
N ILE A 4 -5.98 2.14 -4.81
CA ILE A 4 -4.63 2.70 -4.96
C ILE A 4 -3.61 1.92 -4.11
N ALA A 5 -3.93 1.64 -2.84
CA ALA A 5 -3.04 0.91 -1.95
C ALA A 5 -2.66 -0.47 -2.53
N LYS A 6 -3.64 -1.22 -3.05
CA LYS A 6 -3.41 -2.55 -3.66
C LYS A 6 -2.52 -2.47 -4.89
N ARG A 7 -2.68 -1.43 -5.72
CA ARG A 7 -1.82 -1.19 -6.90
C ARG A 7 -0.38 -0.89 -6.48
N LEU A 8 -0.20 -0.07 -5.45
CA LEU A 8 1.13 0.29 -4.92
C LEU A 8 1.83 -0.91 -4.28
N VAL A 9 1.12 -1.73 -3.49
CA VAL A 9 1.67 -2.98 -2.94
C VAL A 9 2.13 -3.92 -4.07
N LYS A 10 1.32 -4.08 -5.12
CA LYS A 10 1.69 -4.90 -6.29
C LYS A 10 2.95 -4.37 -6.97
N ALA A 11 3.05 -3.06 -7.19
CA ALA A 11 4.22 -2.44 -7.80
C ALA A 11 5.49 -2.63 -6.94
N ALA A 12 5.38 -2.43 -5.62
CA ALA A 12 6.51 -2.63 -4.70
C ALA A 12 7.01 -4.09 -4.71
N LEU A 13 6.09 -5.06 -4.72
CA LEU A 13 6.45 -6.48 -4.83
C LEU A 13 7.05 -6.83 -6.20
N GLN A 14 6.56 -6.23 -7.29
CA GLN A 14 7.16 -6.40 -8.62
C GLN A 14 8.60 -5.89 -8.65
N GLU A 15 8.88 -4.73 -8.02
CA GLU A 15 10.25 -4.21 -7.92
C GLU A 15 11.16 -5.06 -7.02
N ALA A 16 10.63 -5.56 -5.90
CA ALA A 16 11.38 -6.50 -5.05
C ALA A 16 11.76 -7.78 -5.82
N ALA A 17 10.82 -8.32 -6.61
CA ALA A 17 11.07 -9.48 -7.46
C ALA A 17 12.13 -9.18 -8.52
N ARG A 18 12.01 -8.04 -9.22
CA ARG A 18 12.96 -7.64 -10.26
C ARG A 18 14.40 -7.48 -9.75
N LYS A 19 14.59 -6.89 -8.57
CA LYS A 19 15.93 -6.73 -7.93
C LYS A 19 16.61 -8.05 -7.58
N ARG A 20 15.84 -9.14 -7.53
CA ARG A 20 16.29 -10.49 -7.23
C ARG A 20 16.17 -11.41 -8.44
N GLU A 21 16.03 -10.82 -9.63
CA GLU A 21 15.94 -11.50 -10.93
C GLU A 21 14.86 -12.60 -10.98
N MET A 22 13.74 -12.37 -10.28
CA MET A 22 12.64 -13.33 -10.19
C MET A 22 11.33 -12.72 -10.67
N ARG A 23 10.35 -13.59 -10.93
CA ARG A 23 9.01 -13.15 -11.30
C ARG A 23 8.22 -12.84 -10.03
N TYR A 24 7.30 -11.88 -10.14
CA TYR A 24 6.33 -11.57 -9.08
C TYR A 24 5.58 -12.82 -8.60
N ALA A 25 5.17 -13.70 -9.51
CA ALA A 25 4.45 -14.93 -9.19
C ALA A 25 5.30 -15.92 -8.37
N ASP A 26 6.63 -15.88 -8.53
CA ASP A 26 7.56 -16.72 -7.78
C ASP A 26 7.78 -16.13 -6.39
N LEU A 27 7.99 -14.81 -6.28
CA LEU A 27 8.09 -14.08 -5.01
C LEU A 27 6.85 -14.30 -4.12
N GLN A 28 5.66 -14.38 -4.70
CA GLN A 28 4.41 -14.63 -3.97
C GLN A 28 4.32 -16.02 -3.32
N LYS A 29 5.08 -17.00 -3.83
CA LYS A 29 5.08 -18.38 -3.33
C LYS A 29 6.15 -18.62 -2.27
N ILE A 30 7.04 -17.64 -2.03
CA ILE A 30 8.13 -17.78 -1.07
C ILE A 30 7.57 -17.78 0.35
N ASP A 31 8.02 -18.75 1.15
CA ASP A 31 7.63 -18.87 2.55
C ASP A 31 7.99 -17.64 3.37
N LYS A 32 7.13 -17.32 4.34
CA LYS A 32 7.26 -16.12 5.18
C LYS A 32 8.62 -16.02 5.88
N MET A 33 9.22 -17.16 6.27
CA MET A 33 10.53 -17.19 6.93
C MET A 33 11.68 -16.77 6.00
N VAL A 34 11.59 -17.03 4.70
CA VAL A 34 12.66 -16.75 3.73
C VAL A 34 12.40 -15.46 2.95
N ARG A 35 11.14 -15.01 2.87
CA ARG A 35 10.71 -13.81 2.12
C ARG A 35 11.50 -12.53 2.47
N ARG A 36 11.99 -12.41 3.71
CA ARG A 36 12.81 -11.27 4.18
C ARG A 36 14.12 -11.06 3.42
N HIS A 37 14.64 -12.09 2.74
CA HIS A 37 15.81 -11.94 1.86
C HIS A 37 15.50 -11.16 0.58
N PHE A 38 14.23 -11.07 0.19
CA PHE A 38 13.77 -10.41 -1.04
C PHE A 38 13.24 -9.00 -0.75
N HIS A 39 12.46 -8.87 0.32
CA HIS A 39 12.02 -7.60 0.89
C HIS A 39 11.72 -7.80 2.37
N ASP A 40 11.89 -6.79 3.21
CA ASP A 40 11.50 -6.86 4.62
C ASP A 40 9.97 -6.72 4.73
N ASP A 41 9.44 -5.71 5.41
CA ASP A 41 8.00 -5.39 5.36
C ASP A 41 7.69 -4.32 4.31
N ILE A 42 6.54 -4.45 3.64
CA ILE A 42 6.03 -3.44 2.70
C ILE A 42 4.73 -2.90 3.28
N THR A 43 4.76 -1.61 3.65
CA THR A 43 3.59 -0.89 4.14
C THR A 43 3.25 0.24 3.16
N VAL A 44 1.97 0.38 2.83
CA VAL A 44 1.47 1.46 1.96
C VAL A 44 0.45 2.28 2.72
N ILE A 45 0.68 3.59 2.79
CA ILE A 45 -0.24 4.58 3.34
C ILE A 45 -0.72 5.45 2.18
N VAL A 46 -2.04 5.59 2.03
CA VAL A 46 -2.65 6.46 1.02
C VAL A 46 -3.41 7.55 1.75
N LEU A 47 -2.96 8.80 1.59
CA LEU A 47 -3.61 9.98 2.14
C LEU A 47 -4.42 10.68 1.05
N PHE A 48 -5.71 10.85 1.28
CA PHE A 48 -6.57 11.65 0.42
C PHE A 48 -6.77 13.02 1.06
N LEU A 49 -6.35 14.07 0.37
CA LEU A 49 -6.51 15.45 0.81
C LEU A 49 -7.59 16.12 -0.02
N ASN A 50 -8.62 16.64 0.63
CA ASN A 50 -9.63 17.45 -0.03
C ASN A 50 -9.26 18.93 0.09
N HIS A 51 -8.68 19.48 -0.98
CA HIS A 51 -8.22 20.88 -1.02
C HIS A 51 -9.37 21.88 -0.83
N ASP A 52 -10.58 21.56 -1.29
CA ASP A 52 -11.75 22.42 -1.11
C ASP A 52 -12.18 22.50 0.36
N LEU A 53 -12.15 21.40 1.10
CA LEU A 53 -12.49 21.40 2.53
C LEU A 53 -11.40 22.09 3.36
N ILE A 54 -10.13 21.87 3.01
CA ILE A 54 -8.99 22.49 3.69
C ILE A 54 -9.01 24.01 3.49
N SER A 55 -9.26 24.49 2.28
CA SER A 55 -9.25 25.93 1.97
C SER A 55 -10.46 26.70 2.52
N ARG A 56 -11.62 26.05 2.67
CA ARG A 56 -12.87 26.70 3.12
C ARG A 56 -13.03 26.78 4.64
N GLY A 57 -12.10 26.24 5.43
CA GLY A 57 -12.10 26.36 6.89
C GLY A 57 -13.36 25.79 7.55
N THR A 58 -13.89 24.67 7.04
CA THR A 58 -15.19 24.14 7.46
C THR A 58 -15.13 23.40 8.80
N VAL A 59 -15.99 23.83 9.74
CA VAL A 59 -16.04 23.46 11.17
C VAL A 59 -16.87 22.20 11.47
N GLN A 60 -17.28 21.39 10.47
CA GLN A 60 -18.34 20.38 10.69
C GLN A 60 -17.94 18.90 10.59
N ASP A 61 -16.77 18.56 10.04
CA ASP A 61 -16.28 17.17 10.00
C ASP A 61 -14.83 17.09 10.50
N PRO A 62 -14.43 15.97 11.15
CA PRO A 62 -13.02 15.77 11.49
C PRO A 62 -12.15 15.89 10.24
N PRO A 63 -11.07 16.71 10.27
CA PRO A 63 -10.25 16.99 9.09
C PRO A 63 -9.50 15.76 8.55
N LEU A 64 -9.55 14.64 9.27
CA LEU A 64 -8.89 13.39 8.95
C LEU A 64 -9.82 12.21 9.24
N SER A 65 -9.93 11.29 8.29
CA SER A 65 -10.49 9.96 8.53
C SER A 65 -9.41 8.90 8.27
N ILE A 66 -9.21 8.01 9.24
CA ILE A 66 -8.31 6.86 9.09
C ILE A 66 -9.19 5.66 8.79
N ARG A 67 -9.05 5.09 7.60
CA ARG A 67 -9.74 3.86 7.21
C ARG A 67 -8.72 2.74 7.05
N CYS A 68 -8.92 1.65 7.79
CA CYS A 68 -8.17 0.42 7.63
C CYS A 68 -9.05 -0.59 6.89
N ALA A 69 -8.49 -1.27 5.89
CA ALA A 69 -9.19 -2.32 5.15
C ALA A 69 -9.14 -3.71 5.84
N LEU A 70 -8.74 -3.78 7.12
CA LEU A 70 -8.75 -5.04 7.89
C LEU A 70 -10.18 -5.39 8.32
N GLN A 71 -11.02 -5.79 7.36
CA GLN A 71 -12.11 -6.72 7.61
C GLN A 71 -11.98 -7.85 6.57
N HIS A 72 -11.72 -9.04 7.09
CA HIS A 72 -11.84 -10.32 6.38
C HIS A 72 -13.30 -10.59 6.04
#